data_AF-A0A9E0MKS0-F1
#
_entry.id   AF-A0A9E0MKS0-F1
#
_cell.length_a   1.000
_cell.length_b   1.000
_cell.length_c   1.000
_cell.angle_alpha   90.00
_cell.angle_beta   90.00
_cell.angle_gamma   90.00
#
_symmetry.space_group_name_H-M   'P 1'
#
loop_
_entity.id
_entity.type
_entity.pdbx_description
1 polymer ?
#
loop_
_entity_poly.entity_id
_entity_poly.type
_entity_poly.pdbx_seq_one_letter_code
_entity_poly.pdbx_strand_id
1 'polypeptide(L)'
;MNLRAPAWSVAALCALGCGGDRAAPPAPSPPPPAVVPSPAPAADRGAPPPATPLLGTCAAAATLAVQTDRALDALLDEAGRHLTAGAWADAFTCADMAADRAPRAIEAHHLRGAALAGAGRDREAAIAYDLALALDPEDPETLRAVADFYINGVADKSRDTTALGLELARRGAARAAARRRGAADLRAELALLQAQAANDLGRSDEAAEHAAAALALDRTLIDARHEHGVALFNLGRAAEAAAELARVLEARPDEPYAHHMLGLAREQLGELAVAEQHFARARALAPDEFPPPVAITADEMAAEIERAVAALPPDDRARAAQVPIAIADRPDPADLAAADPPFPPTILGLYRGLPLGVDAEPGEAPPPRAIVLYRLNLARAVRTRAELSAQIERTLRHELGHAAGLDEDDLRRRDLE
;
A
#
# COMPACT_ATOMS: atom_id res chain seq x y z
N MET A 1 -14.41 -22.41 -35.12
CA MET A 1 -14.80 -23.31 -34.02
C MET A 1 -13.61 -23.44 -33.09
N ASN A 2 -13.84 -23.15 -31.81
CA ASN A 2 -12.85 -22.86 -30.76
C ASN A 2 -11.65 -23.82 -30.66
N LEU A 3 -10.45 -23.24 -30.63
CA LEU A 3 -9.26 -23.85 -30.05
C LEU A 3 -9.01 -23.18 -28.70
N ARG A 4 -9.14 -23.95 -27.62
CA ARG A 4 -8.75 -23.56 -26.25
C ARG A 4 -7.25 -23.82 -26.08
N ALA A 5 -6.54 -22.84 -25.52
CA ALA A 5 -5.18 -22.99 -25.02
C ALA A 5 -5.15 -23.82 -23.71
N PRO A 6 -4.07 -24.55 -23.40
CA PRO A 6 -3.99 -25.35 -22.18
C PRO A 6 -3.58 -24.50 -20.98
N ALA A 7 -4.34 -24.65 -19.89
CA ALA A 7 -4.03 -24.12 -18.57
C ALA A 7 -2.97 -24.99 -17.88
N TRP A 8 -1.97 -24.36 -17.29
CA TRP A 8 -0.96 -25.02 -16.47
C TRP A 8 -1.54 -25.18 -15.06
N SER A 9 -1.76 -26.42 -14.61
CA SER A 9 -2.18 -26.75 -13.24
C SER A 9 -0.96 -27.17 -12.44
N VAL A 10 -0.70 -26.51 -11.31
CA VAL A 10 0.27 -26.97 -10.30
C VAL A 10 -0.51 -27.74 -9.24
N ALA A 11 -0.35 -29.06 -9.25
CA ALA A 11 -0.88 -29.95 -8.22
C ALA A 11 0.16 -30.19 -7.12
N ALA A 12 -0.31 -30.15 -5.87
CA ALA A 12 0.44 -30.48 -4.68
C ALA A 12 0.77 -31.99 -4.58
N LEU A 13 1.97 -32.32 -4.07
CA LEU A 13 2.23 -33.58 -3.36
C LEU A 13 3.54 -33.50 -2.55
N CYS A 14 3.42 -33.67 -1.22
CA CYS A 14 4.55 -34.01 -0.34
C CYS A 14 4.96 -35.48 -0.52
N ALA A 15 6.26 -35.77 -0.61
CA ALA A 15 7.00 -36.68 0.29
C ALA A 15 8.42 -37.03 -0.22
N LEU A 16 9.42 -36.79 0.66
CA LEU A 16 10.67 -37.52 0.89
C LEU A 16 11.62 -37.85 -0.28
N GLY A 17 12.82 -37.24 -0.25
CA GLY A 17 14.01 -37.79 -0.87
C GLY A 17 15.15 -36.77 -0.98
N CYS A 18 16.18 -36.91 -0.15
CA CYS A 18 17.41 -36.12 -0.25
C CYS A 18 18.12 -36.37 -1.59
N GLY A 19 18.31 -35.32 -2.37
CA GLY A 19 19.14 -35.28 -3.56
C GLY A 19 19.34 -33.82 -3.95
N GLY A 20 20.58 -33.36 -4.03
CA GLY A 20 20.89 -31.98 -4.33
C GLY A 20 20.51 -31.62 -5.77
N ASP A 21 19.38 -30.98 -5.94
CA ASP A 21 19.00 -30.30 -7.17
C ASP A 21 19.13 -28.79 -6.97
N ARG A 22 19.81 -28.15 -7.93
CA ARG A 22 19.83 -26.69 -8.05
C ARG A 22 18.37 -26.24 -8.10
N ALA A 23 17.96 -25.51 -7.07
CA ALA A 23 16.64 -24.91 -7.02
C ALA A 23 16.38 -24.17 -8.33
N ALA A 24 15.20 -24.40 -8.93
CA ALA A 24 14.70 -23.53 -9.98
C ALA A 24 14.82 -22.08 -9.50
N PRO A 25 15.26 -21.13 -10.36
CA PRO A 25 15.32 -19.73 -9.95
C PRO A 25 13.94 -19.33 -9.41
N PRO A 26 13.87 -18.63 -8.26
CA PRO A 26 12.61 -18.14 -7.75
C PRO A 26 11.92 -17.33 -8.84
N ALA A 27 10.60 -17.47 -8.95
CA ALA A 27 9.82 -16.61 -9.84
C ALA A 27 10.16 -15.14 -9.50
N PRO A 28 10.40 -14.28 -10.50
CA PRO A 28 10.66 -12.87 -10.25
C PRO A 28 9.48 -12.31 -9.44
N SER A 29 9.78 -11.78 -8.27
CA SER A 29 8.79 -11.03 -7.50
C SER A 29 8.51 -9.71 -8.24
N PRO A 30 7.30 -9.15 -8.15
CA PRO A 30 6.97 -7.92 -8.84
C PRO A 30 7.87 -6.78 -8.40
N PRO A 31 8.44 -5.98 -9.33
CA PRO A 31 9.07 -4.73 -8.95
C PRO A 31 8.01 -3.88 -8.23
N PRO A 32 8.39 -3.07 -7.23
CA PRO A 32 7.42 -2.26 -6.51
C PRO A 32 6.62 -1.43 -7.52
N PRO A 33 5.28 -1.46 -7.48
CA PRO A 33 4.50 -0.53 -8.30
C PRO A 33 4.98 0.88 -8.00
N ALA A 34 4.78 1.82 -8.93
CA ALA A 34 4.74 3.22 -8.54
C ALA A 34 3.67 3.31 -7.45
N VAL A 35 4.11 3.38 -6.18
CA VAL A 35 3.21 3.44 -5.03
C VAL A 35 2.48 4.75 -5.20
N VAL A 36 1.27 4.66 -5.71
CA VAL A 36 0.28 5.67 -5.40
C VAL A 36 -0.03 5.30 -3.94
N PRO A 37 0.32 6.13 -2.93
CA PRO A 37 0.03 5.85 -1.54
C PRO A 37 -1.48 5.92 -1.31
N SER A 38 -2.14 4.83 -0.88
CA SER A 38 -3.57 4.91 -0.54
C SER A 38 -3.81 6.10 0.39
N PRO A 39 -4.92 6.84 0.23
CA PRO A 39 -5.16 7.99 1.08
C PRO A 39 -5.17 7.49 2.51
N ALA A 40 -4.16 7.87 3.29
CA ALA A 40 -4.42 8.09 4.70
C ALA A 40 -5.63 9.03 4.71
N PRO A 41 -6.70 8.74 5.47
CA PRO A 41 -7.79 9.69 5.58
C PRO A 41 -7.14 11.05 5.87
N ALA A 42 -7.43 12.04 5.03
CA ALA A 42 -6.98 13.39 5.24
C ALA A 42 -7.67 13.89 6.51
N ALA A 43 -7.14 13.48 7.67
CA ALA A 43 -7.31 14.21 8.88
C ALA A 43 -6.58 15.51 8.57
N ASP A 44 -7.35 16.54 8.27
CA ASP A 44 -6.92 17.93 8.41
C ASP A 44 -6.22 18.00 9.77
N ARG A 45 -4.88 17.95 9.77
CA ARG A 45 -4.03 18.00 10.96
C ARG A 45 -3.97 19.45 11.46
N GLY A 46 -5.13 20.11 11.44
CA GLY A 46 -5.33 21.53 11.65
C GLY A 46 -4.57 21.99 12.88
N ALA A 47 -4.03 23.21 12.78
CA ALA A 47 -3.30 23.84 13.87
C ALA A 47 -4.08 23.71 15.19
N PRO A 48 -3.41 23.40 16.32
CA PRO A 48 -4.08 23.15 17.58
C PRO A 48 -4.98 24.35 17.92
N PRO A 49 -6.26 24.13 18.27
CA PRO A 49 -7.14 25.22 18.67
C PRO A 49 -6.55 25.92 19.90
N PRO A 50 -6.78 27.23 20.08
CA PRO A 50 -6.25 27.97 21.21
C PRO A 50 -6.71 27.34 22.53
N ALA A 51 -5.80 27.33 23.50
CA ALA A 51 -5.96 26.76 24.83
C ALA A 51 -7.08 27.46 25.62
N THR A 52 -8.32 27.03 25.37
CA THR A 52 -9.46 27.16 26.28
C THR A 52 -9.32 26.00 27.28
N PRO A 53 -9.74 26.10 28.56
CA PRO A 53 -9.39 25.07 29.53
C PRO A 53 -10.09 23.75 29.17
N LEU A 54 -9.28 22.78 28.73
CA LEU A 54 -9.60 21.40 28.28
C LEU A 54 -10.29 20.53 29.34
N LEU A 55 -10.69 21.12 30.47
CA LEU A 55 -11.20 20.42 31.64
C LEU A 55 -12.74 20.29 31.62
N GLY A 56 -13.46 21.04 30.78
CA GLY A 56 -14.92 21.19 30.92
C GLY A 56 -15.71 19.88 30.90
N THR A 57 -15.65 19.13 29.80
CA THR A 57 -16.47 17.91 29.64
C THR A 57 -15.81 16.68 30.29
N CYS A 58 -14.49 16.52 30.18
CA CYS A 58 -13.75 15.44 30.83
C CYS A 58 -13.81 15.52 32.36
N ALA A 59 -13.64 16.73 32.96
CA ALA A 59 -13.76 16.86 34.42
C ALA A 59 -15.20 16.76 34.90
N ALA A 60 -16.20 17.17 34.10
CA ALA A 60 -17.60 16.93 34.40
C ALA A 60 -17.91 15.41 34.41
N ALA A 61 -17.43 14.66 33.40
CA ALA A 61 -17.54 13.20 33.35
C ALA A 61 -16.89 12.53 34.57
N ALA A 62 -15.71 13.01 34.98
CA ALA A 62 -15.00 12.51 36.17
C ALA A 62 -15.70 12.83 37.50
N THR A 63 -16.45 13.95 37.59
CA THR A 63 -17.11 14.40 38.83
C THR A 63 -18.55 13.91 38.99
N LEU A 64 -19.27 13.62 37.90
CA LEU A 64 -20.66 13.14 37.92
C LEU A 64 -20.81 11.69 38.39
N ALA A 65 -19.72 10.93 38.46
CA ALA A 65 -19.73 9.54 38.85
C ALA A 65 -19.39 9.33 40.34
N VAL A 66 -20.41 8.96 41.12
CA VAL A 66 -20.29 8.65 42.56
C VAL A 66 -19.43 7.40 42.84
N GLN A 67 -19.17 6.58 41.82
CA GLN A 67 -18.38 5.34 41.90
C GLN A 67 -17.18 5.41 40.95
N THR A 68 -16.05 4.79 41.35
CA THR A 68 -14.80 4.78 40.58
C THR A 68 -14.96 4.24 39.16
N ASP A 69 -15.71 3.15 39.00
CA ASP A 69 -15.86 2.45 37.72
C ASP A 69 -16.70 3.26 36.74
N ARG A 70 -17.81 3.86 37.20
CA ARG A 70 -18.63 4.75 36.36
C ARG A 70 -17.89 6.00 35.89
N ALA A 71 -16.92 6.46 36.66
CA ALA A 71 -16.11 7.62 36.30
C ALA A 71 -15.10 7.26 35.20
N LEU A 72 -14.56 6.04 35.25
CA LEU A 72 -13.66 5.51 34.23
C LEU A 72 -14.41 5.36 32.90
N ASP A 73 -15.55 4.67 32.90
CA ASP A 73 -16.36 4.45 31.70
C ASP A 73 -16.75 5.78 31.04
N ALA A 74 -17.16 6.78 31.82
CA ALA A 74 -17.53 8.09 31.31
C ALA A 74 -16.35 8.85 30.67
N LEU A 75 -15.14 8.69 31.19
CA LEU A 75 -13.92 9.27 30.61
C LEU A 75 -13.52 8.57 29.31
N LEU A 76 -13.62 7.24 29.25
CA LEU A 76 -13.34 6.46 28.04
C LEU A 76 -14.34 6.79 26.93
N ASP A 77 -15.63 6.85 27.26
CA ASP A 77 -16.70 7.23 26.34
C ASP A 77 -16.50 8.65 25.76
N GLU A 78 -16.09 9.60 26.60
CA GLU A 78 -15.82 10.99 26.17
C GLU A 78 -14.53 11.07 25.33
N ALA A 79 -13.48 10.32 25.70
CA ALA A 79 -12.28 10.22 24.87
C ALA A 79 -12.61 9.68 23.47
N GLY A 80 -13.40 8.62 23.38
CA GLY A 80 -13.88 8.05 22.11
C GLY A 80 -14.67 9.07 21.28
N ARG A 81 -15.60 9.81 21.90
CA ARG A 81 -16.35 10.89 21.20
C ARG A 81 -15.43 11.96 20.64
N HIS A 82 -14.45 12.41 21.42
CA HIS A 82 -13.48 13.42 20.96
C HIS A 82 -12.61 12.91 19.83
N LEU A 83 -12.21 11.63 19.85
CA LEU A 83 -11.50 11.01 18.72
C LEU A 83 -12.34 11.04 17.44
N THR A 84 -13.62 10.63 17.51
CA THR A 84 -14.52 10.68 16.35
C THR A 84 -14.72 12.11 15.84
N ALA A 85 -14.67 13.10 16.72
CA ALA A 85 -14.79 14.52 16.38
C ALA A 85 -13.48 15.16 15.89
N GLY A 86 -12.35 14.46 15.92
CA GLY A 86 -11.02 15.02 15.62
C GLY A 86 -10.48 15.98 16.69
N ALA A 87 -11.07 16.01 17.88
CA ALA A 87 -10.66 16.84 19.00
C ALA A 87 -9.52 16.17 19.79
N TRP A 88 -8.34 16.04 19.16
CA TRP A 88 -7.21 15.25 19.67
C TRP A 88 -6.75 15.64 21.08
N ALA A 89 -6.74 16.94 21.40
CA ALA A 89 -6.32 17.43 22.70
C ALA A 89 -7.30 17.05 23.84
N ASP A 90 -8.61 17.14 23.58
CA ASP A 90 -9.65 16.75 24.53
C ASP A 90 -9.69 15.22 24.69
N ALA A 91 -9.56 14.49 23.57
CA ALA A 91 -9.43 13.03 23.58
C ALA A 91 -8.25 12.58 24.45
N PHE A 92 -7.08 13.19 24.27
CA PHE A 92 -5.89 12.93 25.07
C PHE A 92 -6.15 13.21 26.55
N THR A 93 -6.76 14.35 26.87
CA THR A 93 -7.04 14.75 28.26
C THR A 93 -7.95 13.73 28.96
N CYS A 94 -9.05 13.34 28.33
CA CYS A 94 -9.96 12.33 28.87
C CYS A 94 -9.26 10.95 29.04
N ALA A 95 -8.49 10.52 28.04
CA ALA A 95 -7.78 9.23 28.08
C ALA A 95 -6.65 9.21 29.13
N ASP A 96 -5.93 10.32 29.31
CA ASP A 96 -4.87 10.47 30.31
C ASP A 96 -5.46 10.47 31.72
N MET A 97 -6.58 11.17 31.95
CA MET A 97 -7.34 11.11 33.21
C MET A 97 -7.86 9.69 33.51
N ALA A 98 -8.30 8.95 32.48
CA ALA A 98 -8.71 7.55 32.62
C ALA A 98 -7.52 6.66 33.01
N ALA A 99 -6.36 6.86 32.38
CA ALA A 99 -5.13 6.13 32.68
C ALA A 99 -4.59 6.43 34.09
N ASP A 100 -4.64 7.68 34.55
CA ASP A 100 -4.26 8.05 35.92
C ASP A 100 -5.15 7.36 36.97
N ARG A 101 -6.45 7.26 36.67
CA ARG A 101 -7.42 6.61 37.56
C ARG A 101 -7.29 5.09 37.56
N ALA A 102 -7.02 4.51 36.40
CA ALA A 102 -6.86 3.08 36.21
C ALA A 102 -5.61 2.79 35.35
N PRO A 103 -4.40 2.73 35.95
CA PRO A 103 -3.15 2.57 35.20
C PRO A 103 -3.02 1.28 34.40
N ARG A 104 -3.91 0.29 34.64
CA ARG A 104 -3.96 -0.98 33.91
C ARG A 104 -5.16 -1.09 32.96
N ALA A 105 -5.92 -0.02 32.75
CA ALA A 105 -7.01 0.01 31.78
C ALA A 105 -6.43 0.04 30.36
N ILE A 106 -6.60 -1.07 29.63
CA ILE A 106 -6.10 -1.25 28.26
C ILE A 106 -6.68 -0.17 27.34
N GLU A 107 -7.99 0.06 27.45
CA GLU A 107 -8.72 1.04 26.65
C GLU A 107 -8.22 2.47 26.84
N ALA A 108 -7.92 2.87 28.09
CA ALA A 108 -7.37 4.19 28.37
C ALA A 108 -6.05 4.43 27.61
N HIS A 109 -5.17 3.42 27.58
CA HIS A 109 -3.86 3.54 26.95
C HIS A 109 -3.95 3.52 25.42
N HIS A 110 -4.80 2.70 24.81
CA HIS A 110 -4.93 2.74 23.35
C HIS A 110 -5.69 4.00 22.88
N LEU A 111 -6.69 4.50 23.61
CA LEU A 111 -7.35 5.76 23.27
C LEU A 111 -6.39 6.95 23.41
N ARG A 112 -5.51 6.91 24.43
CA ARG A 112 -4.41 7.86 24.59
C ARG A 112 -3.43 7.79 23.41
N GLY A 113 -3.07 6.58 22.96
CA GLY A 113 -2.26 6.37 21.76
C GLY A 113 -2.90 6.95 20.51
N ALA A 114 -4.20 6.71 20.30
CA ALA A 114 -4.96 7.24 19.17
C ALA A 114 -5.02 8.78 19.18
N ALA A 115 -5.24 9.38 20.35
CA ALA A 115 -5.27 10.84 20.49
C ALA A 115 -3.89 11.47 20.21
N LEU A 116 -2.81 10.83 20.66
CA LEU A 116 -1.44 11.27 20.38
C LEU A 116 -1.10 11.14 18.90
N ALA A 117 -1.50 10.05 18.25
CA ALA A 117 -1.31 9.84 16.82
C ALA A 117 -2.06 10.89 15.99
N GLY A 118 -3.33 11.16 16.31
CA GLY A 118 -4.11 12.22 15.65
C GLY A 118 -3.49 13.62 15.82
N ALA A 119 -2.82 13.87 16.94
CA ALA A 119 -2.06 15.09 17.20
C ALA A 119 -0.65 15.13 16.56
N GLY A 120 -0.25 14.11 15.80
CA GLY A 120 1.09 14.01 15.17
C GLY A 120 2.23 13.73 16.16
N ARG A 121 1.93 13.24 17.36
CA ARG A 121 2.91 12.90 18.41
C ARG A 121 3.31 11.42 18.34
N ASP A 122 3.78 10.98 17.17
CA ASP A 122 3.96 9.57 16.79
C ASP A 122 4.79 8.76 17.79
N ARG A 123 5.89 9.32 18.30
CA ARG A 123 6.74 8.62 19.31
C ARG A 123 6.00 8.36 20.62
N GLU A 124 5.19 9.31 21.05
CA GLU A 124 4.42 9.17 22.29
C GLU A 124 3.22 8.25 22.09
N ALA A 125 2.60 8.30 20.90
CA ALA A 125 1.55 7.38 20.50
C ALA A 125 2.04 5.93 20.54
N ALA A 126 3.21 5.65 19.94
CA ALA A 126 3.83 4.32 19.97
C ALA A 126 4.04 3.81 21.40
N ILE A 127 4.54 4.65 22.32
CA ILE A 127 4.72 4.27 23.73
C ILE A 127 3.39 3.94 24.43
N ALA A 128 2.33 4.72 24.18
CA ALA A 128 1.01 4.45 24.75
C ALA A 128 0.42 3.14 24.21
N TYR A 129 0.61 2.87 22.92
CA TYR A 129 0.22 1.62 22.28
C TYR A 129 1.02 0.41 22.79
N ASP A 130 2.34 0.55 22.95
CA ASP A 130 3.20 -0.49 23.55
C ASP A 130 2.73 -0.85 24.96
N LEU A 131 2.31 0.15 25.75
CA LEU A 131 1.77 -0.09 27.08
C LEU A 131 0.42 -0.84 27.02
N ALA A 132 -0.48 -0.48 26.10
CA ALA A 132 -1.74 -1.19 25.91
C ALA A 132 -1.51 -2.66 25.52
N LEU A 133 -0.62 -2.92 24.55
CA LEU A 133 -0.24 -4.27 24.11
C LEU A 133 0.52 -5.06 25.18
N ALA A 134 1.29 -4.40 26.05
CA ALA A 134 1.94 -5.06 27.18
C ALA A 134 0.95 -5.49 28.28
N LEU A 135 -0.18 -4.78 28.41
CA LEU A 135 -1.26 -5.12 29.35
C LEU A 135 -2.14 -6.25 28.81
N ASP A 136 -2.52 -6.19 27.54
CA ASP A 136 -3.16 -7.29 26.82
C ASP A 136 -2.71 -7.32 25.35
N PRO A 137 -1.84 -8.27 24.98
CA PRO A 137 -1.32 -8.36 23.62
C PRO A 137 -2.35 -8.86 22.60
N GLU A 138 -3.53 -9.27 23.04
CA GLU A 138 -4.53 -9.95 22.21
C GLU A 138 -5.91 -9.26 22.21
N ASP A 139 -5.99 -8.06 22.78
CA ASP A 139 -7.17 -7.21 22.69
C ASP A 139 -7.37 -6.73 21.24
N PRO A 140 -8.46 -7.12 20.55
CA PRO A 140 -8.61 -6.86 19.13
C PRO A 140 -8.86 -5.37 18.81
N GLU A 141 -9.45 -4.60 19.71
CA GLU A 141 -9.60 -3.14 19.57
C GLU A 141 -8.24 -2.44 19.62
N THR A 142 -7.39 -2.83 20.57
CA THR A 142 -6.00 -2.35 20.64
C THR A 142 -5.23 -2.78 19.39
N LEU A 143 -5.28 -4.06 18.99
CA LEU A 143 -4.60 -4.54 17.78
C LEU A 143 -5.06 -3.78 16.52
N ARG A 144 -6.36 -3.48 16.40
CA ARG A 144 -6.89 -2.63 15.31
C ARG A 144 -6.31 -1.23 15.37
N ALA A 145 -6.34 -0.56 16.53
CA ALA A 145 -5.85 0.80 16.68
C ALA A 145 -4.34 0.92 16.37
N VAL A 146 -3.54 -0.04 16.83
CA VAL A 146 -2.10 -0.07 16.56
C VAL A 146 -1.82 -0.41 15.09
N ALA A 147 -2.59 -1.31 14.49
CA ALA A 147 -2.49 -1.58 13.06
C ALA A 147 -2.75 -0.33 12.23
N ASP A 148 -3.86 0.37 12.48
CA ASP A 148 -4.19 1.63 11.80
C ASP A 148 -3.11 2.68 11.97
N PHE A 149 -2.54 2.82 13.18
CA PHE A 149 -1.41 3.72 13.41
C PHE A 149 -0.21 3.41 12.49
N TYR A 150 0.23 2.15 12.40
CA TYR A 150 1.40 1.80 11.58
C TYR A 150 1.12 1.79 10.07
N ILE A 151 -0.14 1.61 9.65
CA ILE A 151 -0.54 1.60 8.24
C ILE A 151 -0.80 3.03 7.75
N ASN A 152 -1.53 3.84 8.51
CA ASN A 152 -2.08 5.13 8.07
C ASN A 152 -1.57 6.34 8.89
N GLY A 153 -1.14 6.12 10.14
CA GLY A 153 -0.86 7.20 11.09
C GLY A 153 0.59 7.71 11.11
N VAL A 154 1.56 6.83 10.94
CA VAL A 154 3.00 7.16 11.04
C VAL A 154 3.45 8.06 9.89
N ALA A 155 4.10 9.18 10.20
CA ALA A 155 4.63 10.10 9.19
C ALA A 155 5.74 9.46 8.33
N ASP A 156 6.68 8.76 8.96
CA ASP A 156 7.79 8.06 8.29
C ASP A 156 7.40 6.60 8.01
N LYS A 157 6.35 6.40 7.18
CA LYS A 157 5.88 5.07 6.80
C LYS A 157 6.96 4.31 6.03
N SER A 158 7.22 3.07 6.43
CA SER A 158 8.13 2.15 5.75
C SER A 158 7.46 0.83 5.43
N ARG A 159 8.12 0.00 4.61
CA ARG A 159 7.67 -1.36 4.34
C ARG A 159 7.57 -2.19 5.62
N ASP A 160 8.49 -1.98 6.57
CA ASP A 160 8.51 -2.69 7.84
C ASP A 160 7.38 -2.24 8.78
N THR A 161 7.08 -0.94 8.87
CA THR A 161 5.94 -0.47 9.67
C THR A 161 4.63 -0.97 9.08
N THR A 162 4.50 -0.95 7.76
CA THR A 162 3.31 -1.46 7.06
C THR A 162 3.14 -2.97 7.27
N ALA A 163 4.23 -3.75 7.19
CA ALA A 163 4.21 -5.19 7.48
C ALA A 163 3.85 -5.50 8.94
N LEU A 164 4.36 -4.71 9.89
CA LEU A 164 3.95 -4.82 11.30
C LEU A 164 2.45 -4.55 11.47
N GLY A 165 1.95 -3.47 10.86
CA GLY A 165 0.54 -3.12 10.88
C GLY A 165 -0.35 -4.24 10.30
N LEU A 166 0.05 -4.85 9.19
CA LEU A 166 -0.66 -5.98 8.58
C LEU A 166 -0.76 -7.17 9.54
N GLU A 167 0.34 -7.55 10.20
CA GLU A 167 0.32 -8.66 11.16
C GLU A 167 -0.51 -8.36 12.41
N LEU A 168 -0.50 -7.12 12.90
CA LEU A 168 -1.39 -6.69 13.97
C LEU A 168 -2.86 -6.77 13.55
N ALA A 169 -3.20 -6.35 12.32
CA ALA A 169 -4.55 -6.45 11.79
C ALA A 169 -5.00 -7.92 11.64
N ARG A 170 -4.11 -8.82 11.21
CA ARG A 170 -4.35 -10.29 11.16
C ARG A 170 -4.63 -10.89 12.52
N ARG A 171 -3.80 -10.56 13.50
CA ARG A 171 -4.01 -11.02 14.88
C ARG A 171 -5.33 -10.49 15.43
N GLY A 172 -5.61 -9.20 15.24
CA GLY A 172 -6.87 -8.57 15.64
C GLY A 172 -8.08 -9.26 15.00
N ALA A 173 -8.02 -9.54 13.70
CA ALA A 173 -9.11 -10.18 12.96
C ALA A 173 -9.40 -11.60 13.49
N ALA A 174 -8.35 -12.38 13.76
CA ALA A 174 -8.47 -13.71 14.35
C ALA A 174 -9.14 -13.65 15.74
N ARG A 175 -8.77 -12.66 16.57
CA ARG A 175 -9.35 -12.46 17.90
C ARG A 175 -10.80 -11.98 17.83
N ALA A 176 -11.11 -11.04 16.95
CA ALA A 176 -12.47 -10.57 16.72
C ALA A 176 -13.39 -11.68 16.18
N ALA A 177 -12.87 -12.58 15.34
CA ALA A 177 -13.61 -13.74 14.83
C ALA A 177 -13.89 -14.79 15.90
N ALA A 178 -13.02 -14.93 16.91
CA ALA A 178 -13.22 -15.85 18.03
C ALA A 178 -14.30 -15.39 19.03
N ARG A 179 -14.76 -14.12 18.96
CA ARG A 179 -15.80 -13.59 19.85
C ARG A 179 -17.15 -14.22 19.53
N ARG A 180 -17.86 -14.69 20.56
CA ARG A 180 -19.15 -15.40 20.43
C ARG A 180 -20.29 -14.54 19.87
N ARG A 181 -20.23 -13.21 20.02
CA ARG A 181 -21.24 -12.24 19.52
C ARG A 181 -20.59 -10.89 19.22
N GLY A 182 -21.16 -10.15 18.28
CA GLY A 182 -21.01 -8.69 18.16
C GLY A 182 -19.60 -8.18 17.86
N ALA A 183 -19.07 -8.48 16.67
CA ALA A 183 -17.79 -7.94 16.20
C ALA A 183 -17.75 -7.84 14.67
N ALA A 184 -18.90 -7.64 14.01
CA ALA A 184 -18.95 -7.57 12.55
C ALA A 184 -18.22 -6.32 12.06
N ASP A 185 -18.51 -5.18 12.67
CA ASP A 185 -17.92 -3.87 12.34
C ASP A 185 -16.40 -3.90 12.58
N LEU A 186 -15.96 -4.33 13.76
CA LEU A 186 -14.53 -4.51 14.07
C LEU A 186 -13.83 -5.46 13.09
N ARG A 187 -14.47 -6.56 12.68
CA ARG A 187 -13.92 -7.47 11.67
C ARG A 187 -13.84 -6.82 10.29
N ALA A 188 -14.80 -5.97 9.93
CA ALA A 188 -14.81 -5.26 8.67
C ALA A 188 -13.69 -4.20 8.62
N GLU A 189 -13.51 -3.45 9.71
CA GLU A 189 -12.41 -2.50 9.88
C GLU A 189 -11.04 -3.18 9.82
N LEU A 190 -10.87 -4.30 10.52
CA LEU A 190 -9.61 -5.07 10.46
C LEU A 190 -9.33 -5.64 9.07
N ALA A 191 -10.37 -6.11 8.35
CA ALA A 191 -10.22 -6.56 6.97
C ALA A 191 -9.89 -5.40 6.01
N LEU A 192 -10.42 -4.20 6.24
CA LEU A 192 -10.03 -2.99 5.51
C LEU A 192 -8.55 -2.66 5.74
N LEU A 193 -8.08 -2.66 6.99
CA LEU A 193 -6.67 -2.41 7.32
C LEU A 193 -5.74 -3.44 6.67
N GLN A 194 -6.16 -4.71 6.64
CA GLN A 194 -5.42 -5.76 5.92
C GLN A 194 -5.33 -5.47 4.42
N ALA A 195 -6.41 -5.01 3.80
CA ALA A 195 -6.44 -4.66 2.39
C ALA A 195 -5.51 -3.48 2.05
N GLN A 196 -5.57 -2.41 2.85
CA GLN A 196 -4.71 -1.23 2.72
C GLN A 196 -3.24 -1.63 2.81
N ALA A 197 -2.86 -2.32 3.89
CA ALA A 197 -1.47 -2.73 4.10
C ALA A 197 -0.99 -3.70 3.04
N ALA A 198 -1.84 -4.62 2.56
CA ALA A 198 -1.48 -5.53 1.48
C ALA A 198 -1.25 -4.78 0.15
N ASN A 199 -2.09 -3.80 -0.20
CA ASN A 199 -1.87 -2.94 -1.38
C ASN A 199 -0.56 -2.16 -1.27
N ASP A 200 -0.30 -1.53 -0.13
CA ASP A 200 0.94 -0.78 0.13
C ASP A 200 2.21 -1.66 0.05
N LEU A 201 2.08 -2.94 0.40
CA LEU A 201 3.16 -3.92 0.30
C LEU A 201 3.29 -4.56 -1.08
N GLY A 202 2.43 -4.21 -2.05
CA GLY A 202 2.38 -4.78 -3.40
C GLY A 202 1.70 -6.16 -3.48
N ARG A 203 1.10 -6.64 -2.40
CA ARG A 203 0.43 -7.95 -2.29
C ARG A 203 -1.03 -7.83 -2.72
N SER A 204 -1.23 -7.54 -4.00
CA SER A 204 -2.54 -7.12 -4.53
C SER A 204 -3.58 -8.24 -4.57
N ASP A 205 -3.15 -9.50 -4.65
CA ASP A 205 -4.01 -10.68 -4.48
C ASP A 205 -4.59 -10.76 -3.07
N GLU A 206 -3.74 -10.68 -2.03
CA GLU A 206 -4.16 -10.64 -0.63
C GLU A 206 -5.05 -9.41 -0.38
N ALA A 207 -4.70 -8.26 -0.95
CA ALA A 207 -5.49 -7.04 -0.81
C ALA A 207 -6.91 -7.18 -1.37
N ALA A 208 -7.06 -7.79 -2.55
CA ALA A 208 -8.36 -8.04 -3.15
C ALA A 208 -9.23 -8.96 -2.28
N GLU A 209 -8.64 -10.03 -1.71
CA GLU A 209 -9.34 -10.94 -0.79
C GLU A 209 -9.81 -10.23 0.48
N HIS A 210 -8.92 -9.46 1.11
CA HIS A 210 -9.23 -8.73 2.34
C HIS A 210 -10.27 -7.62 2.11
N ALA A 211 -10.18 -6.88 1.01
CA ALA A 211 -11.15 -5.86 0.66
C ALA A 211 -12.54 -6.47 0.37
N ALA A 212 -12.59 -7.60 -0.34
CA ALA A 212 -13.82 -8.34 -0.56
C ALA A 212 -14.43 -8.86 0.76
N ALA A 213 -13.60 -9.33 1.70
CA ALA A 213 -14.04 -9.76 3.02
C ALA A 213 -14.64 -8.59 3.84
N ALA A 214 -14.00 -7.41 3.80
CA ALA A 214 -14.53 -6.20 4.43
C ALA A 214 -15.90 -5.83 3.85
N LEU A 215 -16.04 -5.81 2.51
CA LEU A 215 -17.30 -5.51 1.82
C LEU A 215 -18.40 -6.55 2.05
N ALA A 216 -18.03 -7.81 2.34
CA ALA A 216 -18.98 -8.85 2.68
C ALA A 216 -19.58 -8.65 4.09
N LEU A 217 -18.80 -8.07 5.00
CA LEU A 217 -19.24 -7.73 6.36
C LEU A 217 -20.00 -6.40 6.39
N ASP A 218 -19.49 -5.39 5.70
CA ASP A 218 -20.11 -4.08 5.56
C ASP A 218 -19.90 -3.52 4.14
N ARG A 219 -21.00 -3.48 3.37
CA ARG A 219 -20.99 -3.00 1.97
C ARG A 219 -20.88 -1.48 1.86
N THR A 220 -21.05 -0.76 2.97
CA THR A 220 -21.03 0.70 3.02
C THR A 220 -19.63 1.28 3.20
N LEU A 221 -18.63 0.43 3.49
CA LEU A 221 -17.22 0.81 3.53
C LEU A 221 -16.70 1.21 2.15
N ILE A 222 -16.80 2.50 1.83
CA ILE A 222 -16.34 3.06 0.56
C ILE A 222 -14.82 2.91 0.42
N ASP A 223 -14.06 2.99 1.52
CA ASP A 223 -12.61 2.78 1.50
C ASP A 223 -12.26 1.33 1.13
N ALA A 224 -12.99 0.33 1.65
CA ALA A 224 -12.79 -1.06 1.23
C ALA A 224 -13.08 -1.27 -0.27
N ARG A 225 -14.05 -0.53 -0.81
CA ARG A 225 -14.32 -0.52 -2.25
C ARG A 225 -13.19 0.10 -3.06
N HIS A 226 -12.62 1.19 -2.56
CA HIS A 226 -11.46 1.83 -3.16
C HIS A 226 -10.27 0.87 -3.19
N GLU A 227 -9.92 0.26 -2.05
CA GLU A 227 -8.83 -0.71 -1.95
C GLU A 227 -9.03 -1.92 -2.87
N HIS A 228 -10.27 -2.41 -2.99
CA HIS A 228 -10.58 -3.48 -3.94
C HIS A 228 -10.33 -3.05 -5.39
N GLY A 229 -10.75 -1.83 -5.76
CA GLY A 229 -10.49 -1.27 -7.08
C GLY A 229 -9.00 -1.13 -7.41
N VAL A 230 -8.20 -0.67 -6.45
CA VAL A 230 -6.73 -0.57 -6.58
C VAL A 230 -6.11 -1.96 -6.76
N ALA A 231 -6.47 -2.91 -5.91
CA ALA A 231 -5.98 -4.29 -5.98
C ALA A 231 -6.32 -4.95 -7.32
N LEU A 232 -7.55 -4.80 -7.79
CA LEU A 232 -8.00 -5.30 -9.09
C LEU A 232 -7.22 -4.68 -10.25
N PHE A 233 -6.92 -3.38 -10.19
CA PHE A 233 -6.12 -2.71 -11.21
C PHE A 233 -4.70 -3.26 -11.25
N ASN A 234 -4.06 -3.42 -10.10
CA ASN A 234 -2.71 -4.00 -9.98
C ASN A 234 -2.67 -5.46 -10.46
N LEU A 235 -3.76 -6.22 -10.31
CA LEU A 235 -3.91 -7.56 -10.85
C LEU A 235 -4.25 -7.60 -12.36
N GLY A 236 -4.20 -6.45 -13.07
CA GLY A 236 -4.51 -6.34 -14.49
C GLY A 236 -6.01 -6.45 -14.82
N ARG A 237 -6.90 -6.50 -13.82
CA ARG A 237 -8.37 -6.62 -13.97
C ARG A 237 -9.02 -5.25 -14.14
N ALA A 238 -8.57 -4.49 -15.14
CA ALA A 238 -8.91 -3.07 -15.33
C ALA A 238 -10.41 -2.78 -15.45
N ALA A 239 -11.19 -3.67 -16.10
CA ALA A 239 -12.64 -3.49 -16.23
C ALA A 239 -13.36 -3.58 -14.87
N GLU A 240 -12.92 -4.50 -14.00
CA GLU A 240 -13.49 -4.68 -12.67
C GLU A 240 -13.06 -3.55 -11.74
N ALA A 241 -11.78 -3.15 -11.81
CA ALA A 241 -11.26 -1.98 -11.11
C ALA A 241 -12.06 -0.71 -11.45
N ALA A 242 -12.31 -0.46 -12.75
CA ALA A 242 -13.08 0.68 -13.20
C ALA A 242 -14.52 0.69 -12.66
N ALA A 243 -15.14 -0.48 -12.50
CA ALA A 243 -16.48 -0.60 -11.94
C ALA A 243 -16.52 -0.31 -10.43
N GLU A 244 -15.51 -0.76 -9.68
CA GLU A 244 -15.42 -0.46 -8.24
C GLU A 244 -15.11 1.02 -7.99
N LEU A 245 -14.15 1.59 -8.72
CA LEU A 245 -13.76 3.00 -8.58
C LEU A 245 -14.87 3.96 -9.02
N ALA A 246 -15.67 3.59 -10.04
CA ALA A 246 -16.85 4.37 -10.40
C ALA A 246 -17.86 4.46 -9.24
N ARG A 247 -18.09 3.37 -8.50
CA ARG A 247 -18.96 3.37 -7.32
C ARG A 247 -18.38 4.15 -6.14
N VAL A 248 -17.06 4.20 -6.01
CA VAL A 248 -16.42 5.12 -5.04
C VAL A 248 -16.79 6.56 -5.37
N LEU A 249 -16.73 6.95 -6.65
CA LEU A 249 -17.06 8.29 -7.11
C LEU A 249 -18.57 8.60 -7.08
N GLU A 250 -19.44 7.60 -7.13
CA GLU A 250 -20.88 7.78 -6.87
C GLU A 250 -21.13 8.25 -5.43
N ALA A 251 -20.36 7.74 -4.46
CA ALA A 251 -20.46 8.11 -3.04
C ALA A 251 -19.64 9.36 -2.68
N ARG A 252 -18.45 9.51 -3.28
CA ARG A 252 -17.51 10.63 -3.08
C ARG A 252 -17.10 11.21 -4.43
N PRO A 253 -17.91 12.11 -5.04
CA PRO A 253 -17.63 12.64 -6.38
C PRO A 253 -16.35 13.47 -6.50
N ASP A 254 -15.85 13.97 -5.37
CA ASP A 254 -14.69 14.85 -5.30
C ASP A 254 -13.47 14.14 -4.71
N GLU A 255 -13.41 12.82 -4.82
CA GLU A 255 -12.27 12.02 -4.35
C GLU A 255 -11.15 11.99 -5.41
N PRO A 256 -10.04 12.72 -5.23
CA PRO A 256 -9.03 12.88 -6.27
C PRO A 256 -8.35 11.56 -6.62
N TYR A 257 -8.14 10.72 -5.60
CA TYR A 257 -7.45 9.45 -5.74
C TYR A 257 -8.25 8.43 -6.54
N ALA A 258 -9.55 8.32 -6.28
CA ALA A 258 -10.45 7.47 -7.04
C ALA A 258 -10.55 7.91 -8.51
N HIS A 259 -10.50 9.23 -8.77
CA HIS A 259 -10.37 9.75 -10.13
C HIS A 259 -9.06 9.33 -10.80
N HIS A 260 -7.92 9.46 -10.11
CA HIS A 260 -6.63 9.03 -10.67
C HIS A 260 -6.63 7.54 -11.03
N MET A 261 -7.05 6.68 -10.11
CA MET A 261 -7.10 5.23 -10.31
C MET A 261 -8.10 4.83 -11.41
N LEU A 262 -9.24 5.50 -11.48
CA LEU A 262 -10.20 5.25 -12.57
C LEU A 262 -9.61 5.70 -13.91
N GLY A 263 -8.86 6.81 -13.95
CA GLY A 263 -8.11 7.25 -15.11
C GLY A 263 -7.12 6.18 -15.60
N LEU A 264 -6.33 5.59 -14.70
CA LEU A 264 -5.41 4.50 -15.01
C LEU A 264 -6.14 3.26 -15.54
N ALA A 265 -7.24 2.85 -14.90
CA ALA A 265 -8.04 1.72 -15.34
C ALA A 265 -8.64 1.95 -16.75
N ARG A 266 -9.15 3.16 -17.02
CA ARG A 266 -9.70 3.56 -18.33
C ARG A 266 -8.62 3.64 -19.40
N GLU A 267 -7.43 4.11 -19.05
CA GLU A 267 -6.27 4.13 -19.92
C GLU A 267 -5.88 2.71 -20.36
N GLN A 268 -5.86 1.76 -19.41
CA GLN A 268 -5.56 0.35 -19.69
C GLN A 268 -6.62 -0.32 -20.58
N LEU A 269 -7.86 0.14 -20.53
CA LEU A 269 -8.95 -0.29 -21.42
C LEU A 269 -8.90 0.38 -22.81
N GLY A 270 -7.96 1.30 -23.05
CA GLY A 270 -7.86 2.05 -24.31
C GLY A 270 -8.82 3.25 -24.42
N GLU A 271 -9.53 3.58 -23.35
CA GLU A 271 -10.51 4.68 -23.30
C GLU A 271 -9.82 6.03 -22.99
N LEU A 272 -8.84 6.40 -23.81
CA LEU A 272 -7.89 7.48 -23.52
C LEU A 272 -8.55 8.85 -23.25
N ALA A 273 -9.62 9.18 -23.98
CA ALA A 273 -10.35 10.44 -23.77
C ALA A 273 -11.07 10.49 -22.43
N VAL A 274 -11.59 9.35 -21.95
CA VAL A 274 -12.25 9.24 -20.64
C VAL A 274 -11.20 9.24 -19.53
N ALA A 275 -10.08 8.55 -19.74
CA ALA A 275 -8.95 8.57 -18.81
C ALA A 275 -8.45 10.00 -18.55
N GLU A 276 -8.27 10.81 -19.60
CA GLU A 276 -7.81 12.19 -19.46
C GLU A 276 -8.80 13.07 -18.69
N GLN A 277 -10.11 12.86 -18.84
CA GLN A 277 -11.10 13.58 -18.03
C GLN A 277 -10.93 13.29 -16.54
N HIS A 278 -10.72 12.03 -16.18
CA HIS A 278 -10.51 11.64 -14.79
C HIS A 278 -9.16 12.11 -14.25
N PHE A 279 -8.08 12.03 -15.03
CA PHE A 279 -6.80 12.62 -14.63
C PHE A 279 -6.95 14.13 -14.41
N ALA A 280 -7.55 14.87 -15.34
CA ALA A 280 -7.78 16.30 -15.20
C ALA A 280 -8.59 16.63 -13.93
N ARG A 281 -9.57 15.80 -13.57
CA ARG A 281 -10.34 15.98 -12.34
C ARG A 281 -9.48 15.74 -11.08
N ALA A 282 -8.67 14.69 -11.05
CA ALA A 282 -7.73 14.42 -9.95
C ALA A 282 -6.76 15.60 -9.76
N ARG A 283 -6.15 16.10 -10.85
CA ARG A 283 -5.25 17.26 -10.83
C ARG A 283 -5.93 18.55 -10.35
N ALA A 284 -7.21 18.74 -10.68
CA ALA A 284 -7.97 19.91 -10.26
C ALA A 284 -8.35 19.86 -8.77
N LEU A 285 -8.56 18.67 -8.21
CA LEU A 285 -8.92 18.45 -6.82
C LEU A 285 -7.69 18.48 -5.90
N ALA A 286 -6.57 17.87 -6.31
CA ALA A 286 -5.33 17.80 -5.54
C ALA A 286 -4.09 18.00 -6.45
N PRO A 287 -3.75 19.25 -6.82
CA PRO A 287 -2.69 19.55 -7.80
C PRO A 287 -1.27 19.19 -7.33
N ASP A 288 -1.00 19.23 -6.02
CA ASP A 288 0.32 18.89 -5.45
C ASP A 288 0.58 17.37 -5.41
N GLU A 289 -0.50 16.61 -5.27
CA GLU A 289 -0.49 15.13 -5.24
C GLU A 289 -0.52 14.54 -6.66
N PHE A 290 -1.33 15.12 -7.55
CA PHE A 290 -1.45 14.72 -8.95
C PHE A 290 -0.96 15.83 -9.88
N PRO A 291 0.36 16.05 -10.02
CA PRO A 291 0.88 16.95 -11.03
C PRO A 291 0.71 16.37 -12.44
N PRO A 292 0.76 17.21 -13.50
CA PRO A 292 0.85 16.70 -14.86
C PRO A 292 2.14 15.86 -15.05
N PRO A 293 2.12 14.77 -15.82
CA PRO A 293 3.31 13.98 -16.11
C PRO A 293 4.42 14.82 -16.76
N VAL A 294 5.68 14.46 -16.48
CA VAL A 294 6.84 15.11 -17.11
C VAL A 294 6.82 14.89 -18.62
N ALA A 295 6.83 15.97 -19.40
CA ALA A 295 6.90 15.87 -20.86
C ALA A 295 8.26 15.32 -21.29
N ILE A 296 8.23 14.22 -22.05
CA ILE A 296 9.41 13.59 -22.64
C ILE A 296 9.02 12.85 -23.92
N THR A 297 9.70 13.16 -25.02
CA THR A 297 9.58 12.43 -26.29
C THR A 297 10.37 11.13 -26.26
N ALA A 298 10.11 10.22 -27.21
CA ALA A 298 10.88 8.97 -27.31
C ALA A 298 12.38 9.22 -27.57
N ASP A 299 12.72 10.22 -28.40
CA ASP A 299 14.11 10.58 -28.71
C ASP A 299 14.82 11.19 -27.49
N GLU A 300 14.13 12.06 -26.74
CA GLU A 300 14.66 12.59 -25.49
C GLU A 300 14.84 11.49 -24.44
N MET A 301 13.93 10.52 -24.37
CA MET A 301 14.03 9.36 -23.48
C MET A 301 15.26 8.51 -23.85
N ALA A 302 15.48 8.25 -25.14
CA ALA A 302 16.68 7.53 -25.61
C ALA A 302 17.96 8.26 -25.19
N ALA A 303 18.01 9.58 -25.36
CA ALA A 303 19.16 10.38 -24.95
C ALA A 303 19.39 10.44 -23.41
N GLU A 304 18.34 10.35 -22.60
CA GLU A 304 18.48 10.18 -21.13
C GLU A 304 19.05 8.80 -20.79
N ILE A 305 18.54 7.74 -21.42
CA ILE A 305 19.00 6.36 -21.20
C ILE A 305 20.47 6.21 -21.59
N GLU A 306 20.88 6.75 -22.74
CA GLU A 306 22.29 6.72 -23.16
C GLU A 306 23.20 7.41 -22.14
N ARG A 307 22.78 8.55 -21.60
CA ARG A 307 23.51 9.25 -20.54
C ARG A 307 23.55 8.44 -19.24
N ALA A 308 22.43 7.85 -18.83
CA ALA A 308 22.35 7.00 -17.65
C ALA A 308 23.29 5.79 -17.79
N VAL A 309 23.26 5.09 -18.93
CA VAL A 309 24.15 3.96 -19.23
C VAL A 309 25.62 4.40 -19.20
N ALA A 310 25.97 5.55 -19.78
CA ALA A 310 27.34 6.05 -19.74
C ALA A 310 27.83 6.32 -18.30
N ALA A 311 26.94 6.76 -17.42
CA ALA A 311 27.23 7.07 -16.01
C ALA A 311 27.32 5.82 -15.10
N LEU A 312 26.81 4.66 -15.53
CA LEU A 312 26.82 3.43 -14.73
C LEU A 312 28.24 2.99 -14.30
N PRO A 313 28.38 2.23 -13.21
CA PRO A 313 29.64 1.54 -12.86
C PRO A 313 30.16 0.65 -14.01
N PRO A 314 31.48 0.40 -14.12
CA PRO A 314 32.06 -0.38 -15.21
C PRO A 314 31.42 -1.76 -15.43
N ASP A 315 31.11 -2.47 -14.35
CA ASP A 315 30.48 -3.80 -14.42
C ASP A 315 29.04 -3.72 -14.95
N ASP A 316 28.27 -2.74 -14.48
CA ASP A 316 26.89 -2.52 -14.92
C ASP A 316 26.85 -2.05 -16.38
N ARG A 317 27.82 -1.23 -16.83
CA ARG A 317 27.99 -0.90 -18.26
C ARG A 317 28.29 -2.11 -19.11
N ALA A 318 29.15 -3.01 -18.63
CA ALA A 318 29.49 -4.23 -19.35
C ALA A 318 28.28 -5.18 -19.45
N ARG A 319 27.41 -5.21 -18.43
CA ARG A 319 26.12 -5.93 -18.49
C ARG A 319 25.14 -5.26 -19.45
N ALA A 320 25.00 -3.93 -19.39
CA ALA A 320 24.13 -3.17 -20.29
C ALA A 320 24.51 -3.37 -21.76
N ALA A 321 25.80 -3.49 -22.09
CA ALA A 321 26.26 -3.78 -23.44
C ALA A 321 25.85 -5.17 -23.97
N GLN A 322 25.44 -6.10 -23.10
CA GLN A 322 25.01 -7.46 -23.45
C GLN A 322 23.48 -7.59 -23.57
N VAL A 323 22.72 -6.59 -23.11
CA VAL A 323 21.26 -6.65 -23.03
C VAL A 323 20.67 -5.47 -23.81
N PRO A 324 19.92 -5.71 -24.90
CA PRO A 324 19.18 -4.67 -25.60
C PRO A 324 18.28 -3.87 -24.65
N ILE A 325 18.39 -2.55 -24.68
CA ILE A 325 17.52 -1.64 -23.92
C ILE A 325 16.51 -1.02 -24.89
N ALA A 326 15.23 -1.27 -24.66
CA ALA A 326 14.12 -0.78 -25.46
C ALA A 326 13.26 0.21 -24.69
N ILE A 327 12.56 1.07 -25.43
CA ILE A 327 11.60 2.03 -24.88
C ILE A 327 10.22 1.63 -25.38
N ALA A 328 9.27 1.54 -24.47
CA ALA A 328 7.85 1.42 -24.78
C ALA A 328 7.10 2.51 -24.01
N ASP A 329 5.94 2.92 -24.50
CA ASP A 329 5.13 3.91 -23.79
C ASP A 329 4.50 3.32 -22.53
N ARG A 330 4.04 2.07 -22.62
CA ARG A 330 3.36 1.32 -21.56
C ARG A 330 3.74 -0.16 -21.62
N PRO A 331 3.54 -0.93 -20.55
CA PRO A 331 3.74 -2.39 -20.55
C PRO A 331 2.86 -3.11 -21.57
N ASP A 332 3.45 -4.10 -22.25
CA ASP A 332 2.69 -5.04 -23.08
C ASP A 332 1.89 -5.99 -22.16
N PRO A 333 0.65 -6.40 -22.52
CA PRO A 333 -0.08 -7.41 -21.75
C PRO A 333 0.70 -8.70 -21.48
N ALA A 334 1.58 -9.11 -22.39
CA ALA A 334 2.45 -10.28 -22.20
C ALA A 334 3.54 -10.04 -21.15
N ASP A 335 4.03 -8.80 -21.01
CA ASP A 335 4.95 -8.43 -19.93
C ASP A 335 4.26 -8.53 -18.58
N LEU A 336 3.06 -7.94 -18.48
CA LEU A 336 2.29 -7.94 -17.23
C LEU A 336 1.94 -9.37 -16.77
N ALA A 337 1.63 -10.26 -17.71
CA ALA A 337 1.30 -11.66 -17.43
C ALA A 337 2.52 -12.59 -17.27
N ALA A 338 3.75 -12.05 -17.26
CA ALA A 338 4.98 -12.85 -17.16
C ALA A 338 5.25 -13.40 -15.74
N ALA A 339 4.50 -12.95 -14.74
CA ALA A 339 4.56 -13.41 -13.35
C ALA A 339 3.17 -13.80 -12.83
N ASP A 340 3.14 -14.56 -11.73
CA ASP A 340 1.92 -14.89 -10.99
C ASP A 340 2.13 -14.58 -9.49
N PRO A 341 1.40 -13.60 -8.90
CA PRO A 341 0.42 -12.72 -9.56
C PRO A 341 1.06 -11.84 -10.66
N PRO A 342 0.25 -11.31 -11.61
CA PRO A 342 0.76 -10.48 -12.70
C PRO A 342 1.39 -9.20 -12.18
N PHE A 343 2.33 -8.64 -12.96
CA PHE A 343 2.91 -7.34 -12.63
C PHE A 343 1.85 -6.22 -12.72
N PRO A 344 1.92 -5.21 -11.84
CA PRO A 344 1.06 -4.05 -11.93
C PRO A 344 1.21 -3.30 -13.27
N PRO A 345 0.13 -2.74 -13.85
CA PRO A 345 0.25 -1.93 -15.07
C PRO A 345 1.14 -0.68 -14.93
N THR A 346 1.53 -0.32 -13.70
CA THR A 346 2.34 0.84 -13.33
C THR A 346 3.84 0.55 -13.19
N ILE A 347 4.31 -0.67 -13.49
CA ILE A 347 5.76 -0.97 -13.48
C ILE A 347 6.55 0.02 -14.36
N LEU A 348 7.76 0.36 -13.93
CA LEU A 348 8.58 1.41 -14.54
C LEU A 348 9.55 0.84 -15.59
N GLY A 349 10.00 -0.39 -15.38
CA GLY A 349 10.83 -1.16 -16.28
C GLY A 349 10.56 -2.65 -16.11
N LEU A 350 11.13 -3.45 -17.01
CA LEU A 350 11.14 -4.90 -16.91
C LEU A 350 12.36 -5.49 -17.62
N TYR A 351 13.09 -6.37 -16.94
CA TYR A 351 14.01 -7.30 -17.54
C TYR A 351 13.27 -8.56 -18.04
N ARG A 352 13.43 -8.84 -19.34
CA ARG A 352 12.95 -10.06 -20.00
C ARG A 352 14.09 -11.05 -20.16
N GLY A 353 13.76 -12.33 -20.08
CA GLY A 353 14.66 -13.45 -20.40
C GLY A 353 15.41 -14.01 -19.19
N LEU A 354 16.23 -15.03 -19.44
CA LEU A 354 17.03 -15.66 -18.39
C LEU A 354 18.20 -14.78 -17.98
N PRO A 355 18.63 -14.81 -16.70
CA PRO A 355 19.84 -14.10 -16.26
C PRO A 355 21.05 -14.35 -17.15
N LEU A 356 21.96 -13.38 -17.22
CA LEU A 356 23.20 -13.48 -17.96
C LEU A 356 24.03 -14.67 -17.45
N GLY A 357 24.54 -15.47 -18.38
CA GLY A 357 25.31 -16.69 -18.07
C GLY A 357 24.46 -17.92 -17.73
N VAL A 358 23.13 -17.81 -17.74
CA VAL A 358 22.21 -18.96 -17.62
C VAL A 358 21.71 -19.36 -19.01
N ASP A 359 21.84 -20.63 -19.35
CA ASP A 359 21.31 -21.19 -20.60
C ASP A 359 19.90 -21.76 -20.38
N ALA A 360 19.08 -21.74 -21.44
CA ALA A 360 17.75 -22.32 -21.41
C ALA A 360 17.82 -23.85 -21.34
N GLU A 361 16.92 -24.45 -20.57
CA GLU A 361 16.79 -25.91 -20.53
C GLU A 361 16.31 -26.46 -21.89
N PRO A 362 16.69 -27.69 -22.27
CA PRO A 362 16.27 -28.28 -23.54
C PRO A 362 14.74 -28.36 -23.66
N GLY A 363 14.19 -27.67 -24.67
CA GLY A 363 12.75 -27.63 -24.93
C GLY A 363 12.05 -26.37 -24.39
N GLU A 364 12.74 -25.54 -23.64
CA GLU A 364 12.27 -24.20 -23.27
C GLU A 364 12.73 -23.16 -24.29
N ALA A 365 11.84 -22.21 -24.60
CA ALA A 365 12.14 -21.07 -25.46
C ALA A 365 11.81 -19.77 -24.70
N PRO A 366 12.67 -19.35 -23.76
CA PRO A 366 12.44 -18.15 -22.99
C PRO A 366 12.42 -16.91 -23.89
N PRO A 367 11.78 -15.81 -23.46
CA PRO A 367 11.82 -14.57 -24.20
C PRO A 367 13.27 -14.07 -24.37
N PRO A 368 13.58 -13.37 -25.47
CA PRO A 368 14.90 -12.82 -25.68
C PRO A 368 15.25 -11.83 -24.56
N ARG A 369 16.53 -11.82 -24.17
CA ARG A 369 17.03 -10.88 -23.17
C ARG A 369 16.80 -9.45 -23.63
N ALA A 370 16.12 -8.65 -22.81
CA ALA A 370 15.93 -7.23 -23.06
C ALA A 370 15.57 -6.52 -21.76
N ILE A 371 15.96 -5.26 -21.64
CA ILE A 371 15.39 -4.34 -20.65
C ILE A 371 14.40 -3.45 -21.40
N VAL A 372 13.17 -3.35 -20.92
CA VAL A 372 12.18 -2.41 -21.46
C VAL A 372 11.89 -1.37 -20.41
N LEU A 373 12.04 -0.08 -20.75
CA LEU A 373 11.65 1.03 -19.91
C LEU A 373 10.34 1.64 -20.39
N TYR A 374 9.40 1.87 -19.47
CA TYR A 374 8.04 2.33 -19.79
C TYR A 374 7.93 3.85 -19.62
N ARG A 375 8.08 4.57 -20.73
CA ARG A 375 8.22 6.03 -20.80
C ARG A 375 7.09 6.78 -20.10
N LEU A 376 5.82 6.41 -20.31
CA LEU A 376 4.70 7.13 -19.71
C LEU A 376 4.55 6.84 -18.21
N ASN A 377 4.91 5.63 -17.76
CA ASN A 377 4.91 5.28 -16.35
C ASN A 377 6.03 6.02 -15.61
N LEU A 378 7.25 6.03 -16.17
CA LEU A 378 8.39 6.80 -15.64
C LEU A 378 8.09 8.30 -15.58
N ALA A 379 7.49 8.87 -16.63
CA ALA A 379 7.10 10.28 -16.68
C ALA A 379 6.03 10.66 -15.64
N ARG A 380 5.15 9.71 -15.28
CA ARG A 380 4.08 9.90 -14.29
C ARG A 380 4.56 9.72 -12.86
N ALA A 381 5.61 8.92 -12.63
CA ALA A 381 6.14 8.61 -11.31
C ALA A 381 6.95 9.75 -10.67
N VAL A 382 7.26 10.81 -11.42
CA VAL A 382 8.15 11.90 -11.02
C VAL A 382 7.55 13.26 -11.34
N ARG A 383 8.00 14.31 -10.64
CA ARG A 383 7.51 15.68 -10.80
C ARG A 383 8.40 16.54 -11.69
N THR A 384 9.70 16.23 -11.74
CA THR A 384 10.68 17.05 -12.46
C THR A 384 11.53 16.26 -13.43
N ARG A 385 12.15 16.96 -14.39
CA ARG A 385 13.08 16.33 -15.33
C ARG A 385 14.32 15.75 -14.63
N ALA A 386 14.78 16.39 -13.56
CA ALA A 386 15.91 15.89 -12.78
C ALA A 386 15.55 14.58 -12.04
N GLU A 387 14.36 14.52 -11.43
CA GLU A 387 13.84 13.31 -10.83
C GLU A 387 13.64 12.20 -11.88
N LEU A 388 13.18 12.54 -13.09
CA LEU A 388 13.06 11.58 -14.18
C LEU A 388 14.40 10.95 -14.55
N SER A 389 15.46 11.76 -14.72
CA SER A 389 16.80 11.22 -15.00
C SER A 389 17.30 10.31 -13.87
N ALA A 390 17.08 10.68 -12.61
CA ALA A 390 17.45 9.85 -11.45
C ALA A 390 16.64 8.54 -11.40
N GLN A 391 15.34 8.60 -11.70
CA GLN A 391 14.47 7.43 -11.73
C GLN A 391 14.84 6.47 -12.86
N ILE A 392 15.19 6.99 -14.05
CA ILE A 392 15.69 6.17 -15.16
C ILE A 392 16.95 5.42 -14.74
N GLU A 393 17.90 6.09 -14.08
CA GLU A 393 19.12 5.45 -13.58
C GLU A 393 18.81 4.36 -12.55
N ARG A 394 17.94 4.65 -11.56
CA ARG A 394 17.52 3.69 -10.54
C ARG A 394 16.88 2.45 -11.18
N THR A 395 15.90 2.65 -12.06
CA THR A 395 15.22 1.57 -12.77
C THR A 395 16.21 0.77 -13.63
N LEU A 396 17.11 1.40 -14.38
CA LEU A 396 18.13 0.68 -15.15
C LEU A 396 19.03 -0.20 -14.27
N ARG A 397 19.49 0.32 -13.13
CA ARG A 397 20.32 -0.46 -12.19
C ARG A 397 19.56 -1.63 -11.58
N HIS A 398 18.28 -1.43 -11.27
CA HIS A 398 17.37 -2.49 -10.81
C HIS A 398 17.25 -3.60 -11.87
N GLU A 399 16.88 -3.27 -13.11
CA GLU A 399 16.73 -4.24 -14.19
C GLU A 399 18.05 -4.95 -14.56
N LEU A 400 19.18 -4.24 -14.52
CA LEU A 400 20.52 -4.84 -14.71
C LEU A 400 20.90 -5.79 -13.58
N GLY A 401 20.32 -5.61 -12.40
CA GLY A 401 20.45 -6.53 -11.29
C GLY A 401 19.70 -7.84 -11.53
N HIS A 402 18.46 -7.79 -12.03
CA HIS A 402 17.75 -8.99 -12.50
C HIS A 402 18.49 -9.67 -13.66
N ALA A 403 19.06 -8.90 -14.57
CA ALA A 403 19.93 -9.44 -15.62
C ALA A 403 21.16 -10.17 -15.05
N ALA A 404 21.63 -9.80 -13.85
CA ALA A 404 22.69 -10.49 -13.13
C ALA A 404 22.20 -11.65 -12.25
N GLY A 405 20.89 -11.95 -12.24
CA GLY A 405 20.27 -13.00 -11.45
C GLY A 405 20.04 -12.63 -9.99
N LEU A 406 20.01 -11.32 -9.66
CA LEU A 406 19.67 -10.84 -8.32
C LEU A 406 18.14 -10.89 -8.12
N ASP A 407 17.74 -11.33 -6.95
CA ASP A 407 16.36 -11.23 -6.48
C ASP A 407 16.08 -9.87 -5.82
N GLU A 408 14.82 -9.60 -5.48
CA GLU A 408 14.41 -8.33 -4.85
C GLU A 408 15.14 -8.05 -3.52
N ASP A 409 15.41 -9.10 -2.74
CA ASP A 409 16.10 -8.97 -1.47
C ASP A 409 17.57 -8.56 -1.66
N ASP A 410 18.23 -9.07 -2.70
CA ASP A 410 19.56 -8.66 -3.14
C ASP A 410 19.58 -7.21 -3.62
N LEU A 411 18.58 -6.79 -4.39
CA LEU A 411 18.45 -5.41 -4.89
C LEU A 411 18.22 -4.43 -3.75
N ARG A 412 17.33 -4.76 -2.81
CA ARG A 412 17.08 -3.99 -1.59
C ARG A 412 18.33 -3.78 -0.75
N ARG A 413 19.12 -4.85 -0.54
CA ARG A 413 20.41 -4.76 0.18
C ARG A 413 21.42 -3.81 -0.48
N ARG A 414 21.22 -3.47 -1.75
CA ARG A 414 22.06 -2.58 -2.55
C ARG A 414 21.45 -1.19 -2.76
N ASP A 415 20.35 -0.88 -2.08
CA ASP A 415 19.59 0.37 -2.22
C ASP A 415 19.11 0.60 -3.67
N LEU A 416 18.67 -0.50 -4.31
CA LEU A 416 18.08 -0.52 -5.66
C LEU A 416 16.56 -0.76 -5.64
N GLU A 417 15.94 -0.72 -4.45
CA GLU A 417 14.50 -0.70 -4.12
C GLU A 417 13.63 0.20 -5.01
#